data_AF-A0A1E2UHD1-F1
#
_entry.id   AF-A0A1E2UHD1-F1
#
_cell.length_a   1.000
_cell.length_b   1.000
_cell.length_c   1.000
_cell.angle_alpha   90.00
_cell.angle_beta   90.00
_cell.angle_gamma   90.00
#
_symmetry.space_group_name_H-M   'P 1'
#
loop_
_entity.id
_entity.type
_entity.pdbx_description
1 polymer ?
#
loop_
_entity_poly.entity_id
_entity_poly.type
_entity_poly.pdbx_seq_one_letter_code
_entity_poly.pdbx_strand_id
1 'polypeptide(L)'
;MDARKNPRTKTSFQVTFVSKANGVSQNRTIADISQSGLFVNALSGAKLNDHYRVLFRRPGQVESIQLTAQVTRINHRGTALTFRQLDPQESRFLSELTNPNWDGKDLLEGVIKHGILENTTNFADCMRLTSLLSSDYRFTSRGESIN
;
A
#
# COMPACT_ATOMS: atom_id res chain seq x y z
N MET A 1 -4.65 25.13 -2.73
CA MET A 1 -4.52 23.66 -2.79
C MET A 1 -3.28 23.34 -1.98
N ASP A 2 -3.41 22.85 -0.75
CA ASP A 2 -2.22 22.50 0.05
C ASP A 2 -1.49 21.35 -0.63
N ALA A 3 -0.20 21.55 -0.91
CA ALA A 3 0.67 20.47 -1.38
C ALA A 3 0.68 19.37 -0.32
N ARG A 4 0.41 18.13 -0.74
CA ARG A 4 0.40 16.98 0.19
C ARG A 4 1.82 16.79 0.73
N LYS A 5 1.95 16.71 2.06
CA LYS A 5 3.24 16.53 2.74
C LYS A 5 3.92 15.19 2.45
N ASN A 6 3.16 14.13 2.17
CA ASN A 6 3.69 12.80 1.90
C ASN A 6 3.29 12.31 0.50
N PRO A 7 4.24 11.79 -0.30
CA PRO A 7 3.93 11.11 -1.55
C PRO A 7 3.06 9.88 -1.28
N ARG A 8 2.19 9.55 -2.23
CA ARG A 8 1.28 8.40 -2.14
C ARG A 8 1.64 7.38 -3.20
N THR A 9 1.72 6.12 -2.81
CA THR A 9 1.93 4.97 -3.68
C THR A 9 0.58 4.37 -4.02
N LYS A 10 0.29 4.22 -5.32
CA LYS A 10 -0.88 3.47 -5.79
C LYS A 10 -0.67 1.99 -5.50
N THR A 11 -1.73 1.28 -5.13
CA THR A 11 -1.66 -0.14 -4.78
C THR A 11 -3.05 -0.77 -4.88
N SER A 12 -3.09 -2.10 -4.92
CA SER A 12 -4.29 -2.91 -4.83
C SER A 12 -4.28 -3.81 -3.59
N PHE A 13 -3.49 -3.43 -2.57
CA PHE A 13 -3.31 -4.22 -1.35
C PHE A 13 -4.62 -4.44 -0.60
N GLN A 14 -4.89 -5.68 -0.21
CA GLN A 14 -6.06 -6.03 0.59
C GLN A 14 -5.73 -5.86 2.08
N VAL A 15 -6.56 -5.12 2.80
CA VAL A 15 -6.45 -4.92 4.25
C VAL A 15 -7.76 -5.22 4.95
N THR A 16 -7.69 -5.53 6.24
CA THR A 16 -8.88 -5.67 7.08
C THR A 16 -9.06 -4.41 7.92
N PHE A 17 -10.21 -3.78 7.79
CA PHE A 17 -10.63 -2.66 8.65
C PHE A 17 -11.48 -3.20 9.79
N VAL A 18 -11.06 -2.99 11.04
CA VAL A 18 -11.83 -3.31 12.24
C VAL A 18 -12.27 -2.00 12.89
N SER A 19 -13.57 -1.74 12.87
CA SER A 19 -14.15 -0.55 13.50
C SER A 19 -14.00 -0.61 15.01
N LYS A 20 -13.49 0.45 15.63
CA LYS A 20 -13.40 0.54 17.10
C LYS A 20 -14.77 0.75 17.77
N ALA A 21 -15.76 1.28 17.04
CA ALA A 21 -17.06 1.64 17.61
C ALA A 21 -17.99 0.43 17.79
N ASN A 22 -17.95 -0.52 16.85
CA ASN A 22 -18.88 -1.66 16.80
C ASN A 22 -18.19 -3.01 16.56
N GLY A 23 -16.86 -3.05 16.46
CA GLY A 23 -16.10 -4.28 16.22
C GLY A 23 -16.26 -4.89 14.83
N VAL A 24 -17.06 -4.27 13.95
CA VAL A 24 -17.32 -4.80 12.61
C VAL A 24 -16.03 -4.80 11.79
N SER A 25 -15.75 -5.95 11.19
CA SER A 25 -14.57 -6.18 10.36
C SER A 25 -14.93 -6.21 8.88
N GLN A 26 -14.15 -5.53 8.03
CA GLN A 26 -14.37 -5.46 6.59
C GLN A 26 -13.05 -5.63 5.84
N ASN A 27 -12.97 -6.64 4.96
CA ASN A 27 -11.85 -6.80 4.05
C ASN A 27 -12.06 -5.90 2.82
N ARG A 28 -11.09 -5.04 2.52
CA ARG A 28 -11.17 -4.09 1.41
C ARG A 28 -9.80 -3.90 0.76
N THR A 29 -9.84 -3.65 -0.54
CA THR A 29 -8.67 -3.21 -1.30
C THR A 29 -8.51 -1.70 -1.16
N ILE A 30 -7.33 -1.26 -0.74
CA ILE A 30 -6.98 0.17 -0.74
C ILE A 30 -6.51 0.57 -2.13
N ALA A 31 -6.74 1.82 -2.52
CA ALA A 31 -6.34 2.34 -3.82
C ALA A 31 -4.98 3.05 -3.77
N ASP A 32 -4.65 3.66 -2.62
CA ASP A 32 -3.36 4.27 -2.37
C ASP A 32 -3.02 4.30 -0.87
N ILE A 33 -1.72 4.44 -0.59
CA ILE A 33 -1.16 4.51 0.76
C ILE A 33 0.03 5.48 0.82
N SER A 34 0.31 6.00 2.00
CA SER A 34 1.42 6.90 2.32
C SER A 34 1.79 6.77 3.80
N GLN A 35 2.88 7.40 4.20
CA GLN A 35 3.27 7.53 5.62
C GLN A 35 2.20 8.20 6.50
N SER A 36 1.32 9.02 5.94
CA SER A 36 0.28 9.70 6.72
C SER A 36 -1.09 9.03 6.69
N GLY A 37 -1.31 8.04 5.83
CA GLY A 37 -2.65 7.46 5.66
C GLY A 37 -2.87 6.79 4.33
N LEU A 38 -4.11 6.32 4.13
CA LEU A 38 -4.53 5.52 2.99
C LEU A 38 -5.89 5.97 2.44
N PHE A 39 -6.22 5.52 1.24
CA PHE A 39 -7.54 5.71 0.63
C PHE A 39 -8.14 4.36 0.24
N VAL A 40 -9.42 4.15 0.58
CA VAL A 40 -10.16 2.93 0.27
C VAL A 40 -11.43 3.28 -0.52
N ASN A 41 -11.68 2.57 -1.62
CA ASN A 41 -12.77 2.91 -2.53
C ASN A 41 -14.17 2.68 -1.93
N ALA A 42 -14.31 1.76 -0.97
CA ALA A 42 -15.57 1.50 -0.30
C ALA A 42 -15.35 1.00 1.13
N LEU A 43 -15.83 1.76 2.12
CA LEU A 43 -15.85 1.34 3.53
C LEU A 43 -17.26 1.55 4.09
N SER A 44 -18.03 0.47 4.19
CA SER A 44 -19.45 0.52 4.50
C SER A 44 -19.67 1.01 5.93
N GLY A 45 -20.60 1.97 6.10
CA GLY A 45 -20.95 2.51 7.41
C GLY A 45 -19.91 3.44 8.04
N ALA A 46 -18.84 3.82 7.31
CA ALA A 46 -17.85 4.77 7.80
C ALA A 46 -18.45 6.16 8.01
N LYS A 47 -18.11 6.80 9.14
CA LYS A 47 -18.44 8.19 9.44
C LYS A 47 -17.17 9.01 9.63
N LEU A 48 -17.28 10.32 9.43
CA LEU A 48 -16.19 11.25 9.69
C LEU A 48 -15.75 11.13 11.16
N ASN A 49 -14.44 11.14 11.39
CA ASN A 49 -13.81 10.93 12.70
C ASN A 49 -13.96 9.53 13.31
N ASP A 50 -14.52 8.55 12.58
CA ASP A 50 -14.47 7.16 13.03
C ASP A 50 -13.04 6.64 13.09
N HIS A 51 -12.80 5.73 14.03
CA HIS A 51 -11.49 5.11 14.24
C HIS A 51 -11.51 3.64 13.84
N TYR A 52 -10.50 3.25 13.09
CA TYR A 52 -10.30 1.89 12.62
C TYR A 52 -8.94 1.37 13.08
N ARG A 53 -8.88 0.08 13.38
CA ARG A 53 -7.64 -0.70 13.33
C ARG A 53 -7.55 -1.29 11.92
N VAL A 54 -6.47 -1.00 11.22
CA VAL A 54 -6.22 -1.47 9.85
C VAL A 54 -5.15 -2.55 9.92
N LEU A 55 -5.53 -3.78 9.57
CA LEU A 55 -4.65 -4.93 9.59
C LEU A 55 -4.08 -5.16 8.19
N PHE A 56 -2.76 -5.08 8.10
CA PHE A 56 -1.98 -5.39 6.92
C PHE A 56 -1.45 -6.81 7.05
N ARG A 57 -1.81 -7.69 6.11
CA ARG A 57 -1.26 -9.04 6.02
C ARG A 57 -0.45 -9.16 4.74
N ARG A 58 0.86 -9.34 4.86
CA ARG A 58 1.67 -9.66 3.69
C ARG A 58 1.32 -11.08 3.22
N PRO A 59 1.24 -11.34 1.91
CA PRO A 59 1.08 -12.68 1.39
C PRO A 59 2.15 -13.62 1.98
N GLY A 60 1.75 -14.78 2.48
CA GLY A 60 2.65 -15.76 3.10
C GLY A 60 3.09 -15.47 4.54
N GLN A 61 2.66 -14.37 5.16
CA GLN A 61 2.91 -14.11 6.59
C GLN A 61 1.67 -14.42 7.44
N VAL A 62 1.92 -15.05 8.60
CA VAL A 62 0.87 -15.38 9.58
C VAL A 62 0.49 -14.15 10.41
N GLU A 63 1.47 -13.29 10.71
CA GLU A 63 1.26 -12.11 11.53
C GLU A 63 0.80 -10.90 10.70
N SER A 64 -0.13 -10.13 11.27
CA SER A 64 -0.60 -8.88 10.68
C SER A 64 -0.05 -7.68 11.42
N ILE A 65 0.47 -6.70 10.68
CA ILE A 65 0.79 -5.38 11.25
C ILE A 65 -0.51 -4.58 11.38
N GLN A 66 -0.73 -4.00 12.56
CA GLN A 66 -1.94 -3.26 12.87
C GLN A 66 -1.62 -1.76 12.98
N LEU A 67 -2.25 -0.94 12.14
CA LEU A 67 -2.16 0.52 12.23
C LEU A 67 -3.47 1.11 12.73
N THR A 68 -3.40 2.12 13.60
CA THR A 68 -4.61 2.90 13.96
C THR A 68 -4.81 4.05 12.98
N ALA A 69 -6.01 4.13 12.40
CA ALA A 69 -6.38 5.19 11.47
C ALA A 69 -7.70 5.88 11.86
N GLN A 70 -7.85 7.14 11.45
CA GLN A 70 -9.05 7.96 11.63
C GLN A 70 -9.58 8.40 10.27
N VAL A 71 -10.90 8.33 10.09
CA VAL A 71 -11.56 8.85 8.89
C VAL A 71 -11.50 10.37 8.87
N THR A 72 -10.87 10.94 7.85
CA THR A 72 -10.73 12.40 7.67
C THR A 72 -11.54 12.94 6.52
N ARG A 73 -11.94 12.09 5.57
CA ARG A 73 -12.79 12.49 4.44
C ARG A 73 -13.58 11.31 3.92
N ILE A 74 -14.83 11.56 3.54
CA ILE A 74 -15.68 10.64 2.80
C ILE A 74 -16.15 11.37 1.54
N ASN A 75 -16.11 10.70 0.39
CA ASN A 75 -16.66 11.22 -0.86
C ASN A 75 -17.28 10.07 -1.68
N HIS A 76 -17.85 10.41 -2.85
CA HIS A 76 -18.50 9.43 -3.73
C HIS A 76 -17.55 8.33 -4.26
N ARG A 77 -16.22 8.52 -4.16
CA ARG A 77 -15.22 7.54 -4.60
C ARG A 77 -14.70 6.66 -3.47
N GLY A 78 -14.98 7.00 -2.21
CA GLY A 78 -14.50 6.25 -1.06
C GLY A 78 -14.14 7.10 0.16
N THR A 79 -13.28 6.53 1.00
CA THR A 79 -12.94 7.03 2.33
C THR A 79 -11.45 7.23 2.46
N ALA A 80 -11.04 8.44 2.87
CA ALA A 80 -9.66 8.74 3.24
C ALA A 80 -9.49 8.58 4.75
N LEU A 81 -8.44 7.86 5.13
CA LEU A 81 -8.06 7.67 6.53
C LEU A 81 -6.65 8.17 6.75
N THR A 82 -6.42 8.88 7.86
CA THR A 82 -5.08 9.26 8.31
C THR A 82 -4.62 8.34 9.42
N PHE A 83 -3.37 7.90 9.37
CA PHE A 83 -2.76 7.19 10.49
C PHE A 83 -2.58 8.14 11.68
N ARG A 84 -2.74 7.61 12.88
CA ARG A 84 -2.34 8.32 14.10
C ARG A 84 -0.82 8.26 14.23
N GLN A 85 -0.29 8.76 15.35
CA GLN A 85 1.13 8.71 15.67
C GLN A 85 1.68 7.30 15.43
N LEU A 86 2.55 7.18 14.44
CA LEU A 86 3.19 5.93 14.06
C LEU A 86 4.40 5.71 14.97
N ASP A 87 4.55 4.50 15.48
CA ASP A 87 5.80 4.11 16.12
C ASP A 87 6.89 3.87 15.05
N PRO A 88 8.18 3.75 15.45
CA PRO A 88 9.27 3.52 14.52
C PRO A 88 9.12 2.24 13.67
N GLN A 89 8.52 1.18 14.21
CA GLN A 89 8.31 -0.08 13.49
C GLN A 89 7.21 0.07 12.43
N GLU A 90 6.10 0.71 12.78
CA GLU A 90 4.99 1.02 11.87
C GLU A 90 5.44 1.94 10.72
N SER A 91 6.20 2.98 11.03
CA SER A 91 6.77 3.91 10.05
C SER A 91 7.73 3.19 9.09
N ARG A 92 8.61 2.33 9.63
CA ARG A 92 9.51 1.50 8.81
C ARG A 92 8.73 0.54 7.91
N PHE A 93 7.70 -0.12 8.44
CA PHE A 93 6.84 -1.00 7.67
C PHE A 93 6.19 -0.26 6.49
N LEU A 94 5.61 0.92 6.74
CA LEU A 94 5.02 1.73 5.68
C LEU A 94 6.07 2.22 4.67
N SER A 95 7.30 2.47 5.12
CA SER A 95 8.40 2.89 4.24
C SER A 95 8.75 1.77 3.27
N GLU A 96 8.95 0.56 3.79
CA GLU A 96 9.21 -0.64 2.99
C GLU A 96 8.04 -0.98 2.05
N LEU A 97 6.80 -0.71 2.48
CA LEU A 97 5.61 -0.93 1.66
C LEU A 97 5.47 0.12 0.55
N THR A 98 5.75 1.39 0.83
CA THR A 98 5.56 2.48 -0.14
C THR A 98 6.74 2.64 -1.09
N ASN A 99 7.94 2.28 -0.65
CA ASN A 99 9.20 2.30 -1.38
C ASN A 99 9.95 0.98 -1.15
N PRO A 100 9.56 -0.12 -1.83
CA PRO A 100 10.33 -1.34 -1.79
C PRO A 100 11.77 -1.07 -2.24
N ASN A 101 12.74 -1.37 -1.37
CA ASN A 101 14.16 -1.14 -1.64
C ASN A 101 14.68 -2.18 -2.65
N TRP A 102 14.42 -2.00 -3.94
CA TRP A 102 14.96 -2.85 -5.01
C TRP A 102 16.04 -2.07 -5.76
N ASP A 103 17.24 -2.63 -5.85
CA ASP A 103 18.39 -1.99 -6.48
C ASP A 103 18.40 -2.13 -8.02
N GLY A 104 17.38 -2.78 -8.58
CA GLY A 104 17.23 -3.03 -10.00
C GLY A 104 17.96 -4.28 -10.50
N LYS A 105 18.92 -4.86 -9.77
CA LYS A 105 19.84 -5.86 -10.33
C LYS A 105 19.19 -7.22 -10.54
N ASP A 106 18.37 -7.65 -9.59
CA ASP A 106 17.65 -8.92 -9.67
C ASP A 106 16.17 -8.69 -9.99
N LEU A 107 15.78 -9.02 -11.22
CA LEU A 107 14.40 -8.83 -11.67
C LEU A 107 13.40 -9.66 -10.85
N LEU A 108 13.78 -10.87 -10.42
CA LEU A 108 12.92 -11.71 -9.59
C LEU A 108 12.73 -11.08 -8.21
N GLU A 109 13.78 -10.50 -7.63
CA GLU A 109 13.68 -9.73 -6.39
C GLU A 109 12.71 -8.55 -6.55
N GLY A 110 12.80 -7.82 -7.68
CA GLY A 110 11.85 -6.75 -8.01
C GLY A 110 10.42 -7.27 -8.11
N VAL A 111 10.21 -8.39 -8.79
CA VAL A 111 8.89 -9.03 -8.92
C VAL A 111 8.31 -9.41 -7.57
N ILE A 112 9.12 -9.99 -6.69
CA ILE A 112 8.69 -10.38 -5.34
C ILE A 112 8.32 -9.12 -4.51
N LYS A 113 9.17 -8.08 -4.57
CA LYS A 113 8.97 -6.84 -3.80
C LYS A 113 7.74 -6.05 -4.25
N HIS A 114 7.53 -5.93 -5.57
CA HIS A 114 6.38 -5.22 -6.12
C HIS A 114 5.10 -6.07 -6.16
N GLY A 115 5.22 -7.39 -6.28
CA GLY A 115 4.07 -8.31 -6.33
C GLY A 115 3.23 -8.27 -5.06
N ILE A 116 3.87 -8.01 -3.90
CA ILE A 116 3.17 -7.78 -2.64
C ILE A 116 2.21 -6.58 -2.72
N LEU A 117 2.57 -5.51 -3.42
CA LEU A 117 1.76 -4.29 -3.54
C LEU A 117 0.62 -4.43 -4.55
N GLU A 118 0.80 -5.30 -5.54
CA GLU A 118 -0.17 -5.55 -6.60
C GLU A 118 -1.07 -6.76 -6.30
N ASN A 119 -0.90 -7.39 -5.13
CA ASN A 119 -1.61 -8.61 -4.73
C ASN A 119 -1.53 -9.71 -5.80
N THR A 120 -0.33 -9.92 -6.36
CA THR A 120 -0.08 -10.91 -7.41
C THR A 120 -0.24 -12.31 -6.84
N THR A 121 -1.42 -12.89 -7.05
CA THR A 121 -1.77 -14.23 -6.54
C THR A 121 -1.80 -15.29 -7.65
N ASN A 122 -1.63 -14.90 -8.91
CA ASN A 122 -1.60 -15.81 -10.05
C ASN A 122 -0.43 -15.55 -11.00
N PHE A 123 -0.14 -16.55 -11.83
CA PHE A 123 0.97 -16.54 -12.78
C PHE A 123 0.88 -15.43 -13.83
N ALA A 124 -0.33 -15.08 -14.29
CA ALA A 124 -0.51 -14.03 -15.29
C ALA A 124 -0.13 -12.65 -14.75
N ASP A 125 -0.49 -12.37 -13.49
CA ASP A 125 -0.12 -11.13 -12.81
C ASP A 125 1.39 -11.06 -12.59
N CYS A 126 2.02 -12.18 -12.21
CA CYS A 126 3.48 -12.26 -12.12
C CYS A 126 4.14 -11.97 -13.48
N MET A 127 3.66 -12.58 -14.58
CA MET A 127 4.20 -12.34 -15.92
C MET A 127 4.04 -10.87 -16.36
N ARG A 128 2.91 -10.25 -16.04
CA ARG A 128 2.67 -8.82 -16.31
C ARG A 128 3.64 -7.95 -15.54
N LEU A 129 3.85 -8.23 -14.26
CA LEU A 129 4.77 -7.48 -13.40
C LEU A 129 6.22 -7.62 -13.88
N THR A 130 6.65 -8.85 -14.20
CA THR A 130 7.96 -9.13 -14.81
C THR A 130 8.18 -8.33 -16.08
N SER A 131 7.18 -8.22 -16.96
CA SER A 131 7.27 -7.44 -18.19
C SER A 131 7.40 -5.93 -17.94
N LEU A 132 6.70 -5.40 -16.94
CA LEU A 132 6.79 -3.98 -16.56
C LEU A 132 8.20 -3.67 -16.01
N LEU A 133 8.66 -4.46 -15.05
CA LEU A 133 9.99 -4.30 -14.44
C LEU A 133 11.11 -4.51 -15.44
N SER A 134 10.96 -5.44 -16.39
CA SER A 134 11.95 -5.66 -17.46
C SER A 134 12.05 -4.46 -18.40
N SER A 135 10.94 -3.75 -18.62
CA SER A 135 10.94 -2.54 -19.43
C SER A 135 11.73 -1.44 -18.71
N ASP A 136 11.43 -1.19 -17.43
CA ASP A 136 12.12 -0.19 -16.61
C ASP A 136 13.62 -0.51 -16.43
N TYR A 137 13.96 -1.79 -16.19
CA TYR A 137 15.35 -2.25 -16.08
C TYR A 137 16.17 -2.01 -17.34
N ARG A 138 15.57 -2.19 -18.52
CA ARG A 138 16.22 -1.90 -19.80
C ARG A 138 16.47 -0.42 -20.01
N PHE A 139 15.65 0.47 -19.42
CA PHE A 139 15.86 1.91 -19.50
C PHE A 139 16.94 2.40 -18.53
N THR A 140 17.08 1.79 -17.35
CA THR A 140 18.14 2.13 -16.40
C THR A 140 19.50 1.57 -16.83
N SER A 141 19.57 0.33 -17.32
CA SER A 141 20.82 -0.29 -17.82
C SER A 141 21.34 0.32 -19.13
N ARG A 142 20.47 0.94 -19.95
CA ARG A 142 20.89 1.73 -21.12
C ARG A 142 21.31 3.16 -20.79
N GLY A 143 21.11 3.61 -19.54
CA GLY A 143 21.56 4.92 -19.04
C GLY A 143 23.05 4.99 -18.71
N GLU A 144 23.75 3.86 -18.60
CA GLU A 144 25.22 3.81 -18.43
C GLU A 144 25.97 3.84 -19.78
N SER A 145 25.39 4.50 -20.78
CA SER A 145 26.04 4.70 -22.07
C SER A 145 25.60 6.00 -22.70
N ILE A 146 26.11 7.13 -22.19
CA ILE A 146 26.50 8.33 -22.96
C ILE A 146 27.39 9.20 -22.04
N ASN A 147 28.67 9.29 -22.43
CA ASN A 147 29.74 10.24 -22.09
C ASN A 147 30.25 10.35 -20.65
#